data_AF-A0A6F8XMZ8-F1
#
_entry.id   AF-A0A6F8XMZ8-F1
#
_cell.length_a   1.000
_cell.length_b   1.000
_cell.length_c   1.000
_cell.angle_alpha   90.00
_cell.angle_beta   90.00
_cell.angle_gamma   90.00
#
_symmetry.space_group_name_H-M   'P 1'
#
loop_
_entity.id
_entity.type
_entity.pdbx_description
1 polymer ?
#
loop_
_entity_poly.entity_id
_entity_poly.type
_entity_poly.pdbx_seq_one_letter_code
_entity_poly.pdbx_strand_id
1 'polypeptide(L)' 'MPTPRRGYPSDLTDDQWALIEPLLPEASTDGQPEKHPRREIVNAILYVGAGGLSVAVPAR' A
#
# COMPACT_ATOMS: atom_id res chain seq x y z
N MET A 1 1.50 -12.00 -18.13
CA MET A 1 1.68 -10.54 -18.29
C MET A 1 1.04 -9.89 -17.08
N PRO A 2 1.75 -9.16 -16.21
CA PRO A 2 1.10 -8.44 -15.13
C PRO A 2 0.26 -7.33 -15.76
N THR A 3 -1.06 -7.37 -15.53
CA THR A 3 -2.01 -6.35 -15.96
C THR A 3 -1.62 -5.01 -15.36
N PRO A 4 -1.64 -3.89 -16.12
CA PRO A 4 -1.36 -2.58 -15.56
C PRO A 4 -2.40 -2.29 -14.49
N ARG A 5 -1.97 -2.26 -13.23
CA ARG A 5 -2.83 -1.89 -12.11
C ARG A 5 -3.25 -0.44 -12.31
N ARG A 6 -4.55 -0.17 -12.19
CA ARG A 6 -5.05 1.21 -12.13
C ARG A 6 -4.58 1.78 -10.80
N GLY A 7 -3.45 2.48 -10.82
CA GLY A 7 -2.83 3.04 -9.62
C GLY A 7 -3.80 3.89 -8.82
N TYR A 8 -3.71 3.82 -7.49
CA TYR A 8 -4.50 4.67 -6.64
C TYR A 8 -3.93 6.10 -6.66
N PRO A 9 -4.77 7.14 -6.50
CA PRO A 9 -4.28 8.52 -6.39
C PRO A 9 -3.39 8.74 -5.15
N SER A 10 -3.35 7.78 -4.23
CA SER A 10 -2.48 7.74 -3.05
C SER A 10 -1.23 6.89 -3.23
N ASP A 11 -0.96 6.38 -4.44
CA ASP A 11 0.24 5.58 -4.71
C ASP A 11 1.51 6.45 -4.60
N LEU A 12 2.53 5.88 -3.97
CA LEU A 12 3.83 6.54 -3.82
C LEU A 12 4.60 6.55 -5.16
N THR A 13 5.28 7.66 -5.45
CA THR A 13 6.27 7.71 -6.54
C THR A 13 7.52 6.90 -6.19
N ASP A 14 8.38 6.60 -7.17
CA ASP A 14 9.62 5.87 -6.94
C ASP A 14 10.55 6.61 -5.96
N ASP A 15 10.62 7.95 -6.06
CA ASP A 15 11.41 8.78 -5.16
C ASP A 15 10.88 8.77 -3.72
N GLN A 16 9.56 8.80 -3.56
CA GLN A 16 8.92 8.69 -2.24
C GLN A 16 9.10 7.29 -1.66
N TRP A 17 9.00 6.26 -2.51
CA TRP A 17 9.24 4.87 -2.11
C TRP A 17 10.67 4.68 -1.60
N ALA A 18 11.67 5.26 -2.26
CA ALA A 18 13.07 5.16 -1.84
C ALA A 18 13.34 5.73 -0.44
N LEU A 19 12.51 6.68 0.03
CA LEU A 19 12.60 7.21 1.39
C LEU A 19 11.89 6.32 2.43
N ILE A 20 10.86 5.58 2.02
CA ILE A 20 10.00 4.78 2.91
C ILE A 20 10.50 3.34 3.03
N GLU A 21 10.95 2.75 1.93
CA GLU A 21 11.48 1.38 1.87
C GLU A 21 12.50 1.05 2.98
N PRO A 22 13.52 1.88 3.25
CA PRO A 22 14.50 1.58 4.30
C PRO A 22 13.95 1.69 5.73
N LEU A 23 12.76 2.27 5.92
CA LEU A 23 12.10 2.37 7.23
C LEU A 23 11.23 1.15 7.54
N LEU A 24 10.92 0.33 6.53
CA LEU A 24 10.11 -0.87 6.72
C LEU A 24 10.94 -1.95 7.42
N PRO A 25 10.31 -2.75 8.30
CA PRO A 25 10.99 -3.87 8.91
C PRO A 25 11.50 -4.86 7.84
N GLU A 26 12.59 -5.54 8.16
CA GLU A 26 13.12 -6.61 7.32
C GLU A 26 12.01 -7.63 7.00
N ALA A 27 12.04 -8.17 5.78
CA ALA A 27 11.13 -9.25 5.40
C ALA A 27 11.29 -10.37 6.39
N SER A 28 10.21 -10.71 7.09
CA SER A 28 10.20 -11.89 7.94
C SER A 28 10.58 -13.07 7.07
N THR A 29 11.75 -13.65 7.36
CA THR A 29 12.24 -14.86 6.68
C THR A 29 11.46 -16.08 7.18
N ASP A 30 10.87 -15.97 8.37
CA ASP A 30 10.02 -16.97 8.99
C ASP A 30 8.55 -16.77 8.61
N GLY A 31 8.16 -17.25 7.43
CA GLY A 31 6.75 -17.24 7.00
C GLY A 31 6.51 -17.44 5.50
N GLN A 32 5.22 -17.39 5.12
CA GLN A 32 4.78 -17.45 3.73
C GLN A 32 5.48 -16.35 2.91
N PRO A 33 6.13 -16.67 1.78
CA PRO A 33 6.82 -15.68 0.96
C PRO A 33 5.87 -14.52 0.62
N GLU A 34 6.36 -13.28 0.71
CA GLU A 34 5.59 -12.07 0.41
C GLU A 34 5.00 -12.19 -0.99
N LYS A 35 3.71 -12.57 -1.08
CA LYS A 35 2.99 -12.78 -2.35
C LYS A 35 2.79 -11.48 -3.12
N HIS A 36 2.92 -10.35 -2.43
CA HIS A 36 2.70 -9.01 -2.95
C HIS A 36 3.96 -8.16 -2.72
N PRO A 37 4.37 -7.31 -3.69
CA PRO A 37 5.41 -6.32 -3.48
C PRO A 37 5.06 -5.42 -2.28
N ARG A 38 6.03 -5.15 -1.41
CA ARG A 38 5.87 -4.29 -0.22
C ARG A 38 5.25 -2.93 -0.54
N ARG A 39 5.61 -2.37 -1.69
CA ARG A 39 5.05 -1.11 -2.19
C ARG A 39 3.54 -1.18 -2.40
N GLU A 40 3.00 -2.30 -2.85
CA GLU A 40 1.56 -2.47 -2.99
C GLU A 40 0.85 -2.47 -1.64
N ILE A 41 1.46 -3.07 -0.62
CA ILE A 41 0.92 -3.09 0.74
C ILE A 41 0.88 -1.67 1.31
N VAL A 42 1.98 -0.92 1.17
CA VAL A 42 2.06 0.47 1.65
C VAL A 42 1.08 1.37 0.89
N ASN A 43 1.01 1.26 -0.43
CA ASN A 43 0.03 1.98 -1.24
C ASN A 43 -1.42 1.68 -0.81
N ALA A 44 -1.74 0.42 -0.50
CA ALA A 44 -3.05 0.03 0.00
C ALA A 44 -3.34 0.63 1.40
N ILE A 45 -2.36 0.64 2.31
CA ILE A 45 -2.49 1.27 3.62
C ILE A 45 -2.72 2.78 3.47
N LEU A 46 -1.96 3.45 2.60
CA LEU A 46 -2.11 4.88 2.32
C LEU A 46 -3.48 5.19 1.72
N TYR A 47 -3.98 4.32 0.83
CA TYR A 47 -5.32 4.45 0.26
C TYR A 47 -6.42 4.37 1.35
N VAL A 48 -6.31 3.43 2.27
CA VAL A 48 -7.25 3.30 3.40
C VAL A 48 -7.14 4.51 4.34
N GLY A 49 -5.91 4.95 4.65
CA GLY A 49 -5.65 6.10 5.52
C GLY A 49 -6.08 7.45 4.94
N ALA A 50 -6.06 7.60 3.61
CA ALA A 50 -6.49 8.81 2.91
C ALA A 50 -8.03 8.98 2.85
N GLY A 51 -8.81 8.12 3.51
CA GLY A 51 -10.28 8.20 3.56
C GLY A 51 -10.98 7.25 2.59
N GLY A 52 -10.28 6.26 2.04
CA GLY A 52 -10.86 5.25 1.14
C GLY A 52 -11.91 4.33 1.77
N LEU A 53 -12.10 4.37 3.09
CA LEU A 53 -13.21 3.73 3.79
C LEU A 53 -14.13 4.78 4.42
N SER A 54 -14.88 5.50 3.57
CA SER A 54 -16.07 6.19 4.06
C SER A 54 -17.14 5.13 4.31
N VAL A 55 -17.22 4.59 5.53
CA VAL A 55 -18.47 3.95 5.95
C VAL A 55 -19.50 5.06 5.93
N ALA A 56 -20.52 4.94 5.08
CA ALA A 56 -21.63 5.88 5.12
C ALA A 56 -22.24 5.77 6.52
N VAL A 57 -21.93 6.73 7.40
CA VAL A 57 -22.66 6.90 8.65
C VAL A 57 -24.02 7.46 8.23
N PRO A 58 -25.13 6.71 8.36
CA PRO A 58 -26.43 7.30 8.08
C PRO A 58 -26.63 8.46 9.05
N ALA A 59 -26.75 9.67 8.49
CA ALA A 59 -27.19 10.83 9.24
C ALA A 59 -28.58 10.50 9.80
N ARG A 60 -28.69 10.65 11.12
CA ARG A 60 -29.90 10.40 11.89
C ARG A 60 -30.88 11.55 11.73
#